data_AF-A0A958ZG67-F1
#
_entry.id   AF-A0A958ZG67-F1
#
_cell.length_a   1.000
_cell.length_b   1.000
_cell.length_c   1.000
_cell.angle_alpha   90.00
_cell.angle_beta   90.00
_cell.angle_gamma   90.00
#
_symmetry.space_group_name_H-M   'P 1'
#
loop_
_entity.id
_entity.type
_entity.pdbx_description
1 polymer ?
#
loop_
_entity_poly.entity_id
_entity_poly.type
_entity_poly.pdbx_seq_one_letter_code
_entity_poly.pdbx_strand_id
1 'polypeptide(L)'
;MKEIINEFKAFAMKSNVIETAVAFIMALAFKPIIDTTVNGIFMPLIARIAGKPNFHSLTIDLGKGAVITYGSLLTVIIEFLFVAVALFIVIKVYKKTQKEKPAEAAKPTKDQELLTEIRDLLKK
;
A
#
# COMPACT_ATOMS: atom_id res chain seq x y z
N MET A 1 37.90 0.35 -5.27
CA MET A 1 36.86 -0.54 -4.70
C MET A 1 36.54 -0.20 -3.24
N LYS A 2 37.52 -0.10 -2.34
CA LYS A 2 37.29 0.37 -0.95
C LYS A 2 36.67 1.78 -0.85
N GLU A 3 37.14 2.73 -1.67
CA GLU A 3 36.58 4.08 -1.75
C GLU A 3 35.09 4.07 -2.12
N ILE A 4 34.71 3.38 -3.19
CA ILE A 4 33.31 3.23 -3.64
C ILE A 4 32.44 2.58 -2.54
N ILE A 5 32.97 1.60 -1.80
CA ILE A 5 32.24 0.96 -0.69
C ILE A 5 32.05 1.92 0.48
N ASN A 6 33.05 2.75 0.79
CA ASN A 6 32.96 3.76 1.86
C ASN A 6 31.99 4.88 1.49
N GLU A 7 32.01 5.35 0.24
CA GLU A 7 31.06 6.32 -0.29
C GLU A 7 29.63 5.78 -0.32
N PHE A 8 29.45 4.52 -0.74
CA PHE A 8 28.15 3.85 -0.71
C PHE A 8 27.63 3.68 0.72
N LYS A 9 28.50 3.30 1.68
CA LYS A 9 28.13 3.23 3.09
C LYS A 9 27.73 4.60 3.62
N ALA A 10 28.51 5.64 3.34
CA ALA A 10 28.17 7.01 3.74
C ALA A 10 26.85 7.51 3.14
N PHE A 11 26.53 7.11 1.90
CA PHE A 11 25.24 7.37 1.26
C PHE A 11 24.10 6.59 1.92
N ALA A 12 24.29 5.28 2.13
CA ALA A 12 23.27 4.39 2.70
C ALA A 12 22.97 4.70 4.17
N MET A 13 23.93 5.24 4.93
CA MET A 13 23.73 5.63 6.33
C MET A 13 22.99 6.96 6.50
N LYS A 14 22.62 7.66 5.41
CA LYS A 14 21.76 8.84 5.48
C LYS A 14 20.36 8.44 5.94
N SER A 15 19.85 9.08 7.01
CA SER A 15 18.51 8.80 7.57
C SER A 15 17.40 8.80 6.51
N ASN A 16 17.39 9.81 5.64
CA ASN A 16 16.42 9.94 4.55
C ASN A 16 16.43 8.75 3.56
N VAL A 17 17.60 8.14 3.31
CA VAL A 17 17.72 6.98 2.42
C VAL A 17 17.19 5.73 3.09
N ILE A 18 17.53 5.52 4.38
CA ILE A 18 17.06 4.36 5.16
C ILE A 18 15.54 4.42 5.32
N GLU A 19 14.99 5.57 5.69
CA GLU A 19 13.53 5.77 5.87
C GLU A 19 12.77 5.50 4.56
N THR A 20 13.28 6.03 3.44
CA THR A 20 12.70 5.79 2.12
C THR A 20 12.75 4.31 1.73
N ALA A 21 13.88 3.64 2.00
CA ALA A 21 14.05 2.21 1.71
C ALA A 21 13.10 1.35 2.54
N VAL A 22 12.95 1.64 3.83
CA VAL A 22 12.01 0.94 4.71
C VAL A 22 10.56 1.15 4.25
N ALA A 23 10.17 2.37 3.92
CA ALA A 23 8.84 2.66 3.40
C ALA A 23 8.54 1.88 2.11
N PHE A 24 9.50 1.80 1.19
CA PHE A 24 9.36 1.06 -0.05
C PHE A 24 9.25 -0.45 0.18
N ILE A 25 10.10 -1.03 1.05
CA ILE A 25 10.05 -2.45 1.40
C ILE A 25 8.70 -2.79 2.06
N MET A 26 8.21 -1.94 2.97
CA MET A 26 6.90 -2.14 3.58
C MET A 26 5.77 -2.07 2.55
N ALA A 27 5.82 -1.13 1.61
CA ALA A 27 4.84 -1.04 0.53
C ALA A 27 4.83 -2.30 -0.36
N LEU A 28 6.02 -2.79 -0.74
CA LEU A 28 6.15 -4.01 -1.53
C LEU A 28 5.67 -5.25 -0.78
N ALA A 29 5.97 -5.36 0.52
CA ALA A 29 5.56 -6.48 1.36
C ALA A 29 4.04 -6.52 1.60
N PHE A 30 3.36 -5.38 1.50
CA PHE A 30 1.92 -5.29 1.73
C PHE A 30 1.09 -5.83 0.55
N LYS A 31 1.58 -5.68 -0.69
CA LYS A 31 0.85 -6.10 -1.90
C LYS A 31 0.46 -7.59 -1.89
N PRO A 32 1.35 -8.56 -1.57
CA PRO A 32 0.99 -9.97 -1.48
C PRO A 32 -0.12 -10.27 -0.47
N ILE A 33 -0.18 -9.53 0.64
CA ILE A 33 -1.23 -9.70 1.67
C ILE A 33 -2.59 -9.30 1.08
N ILE A 34 -2.64 -8.17 0.36
CA ILE A 34 -3.87 -7.74 -0.33
C ILE A 34 -4.24 -8.76 -1.41
N ASP A 35 -3.29 -9.12 -2.28
CA ASP A 35 -3.54 -10.03 -3.40
C ASP A 35 -4.04 -11.40 -2.88
N THR A 36 -3.50 -11.92 -1.78
CA THR A 36 -3.95 -13.18 -1.15
C THR A 36 -5.33 -13.05 -0.53
N THR A 37 -5.67 -11.88 0.04
CA THR A 37 -7.01 -11.63 0.59
C THR A 37 -8.04 -11.57 -0.52
N VAL A 38 -7.74 -10.86 -1.62
CA VAL A 38 -8.63 -10.74 -2.78
C VAL A 38 -8.79 -12.08 -3.49
N ASN A 39 -7.68 -12.71 -3.88
CA ASN A 39 -7.71 -13.93 -4.66
C ASN A 39 -8.07 -15.17 -3.82
N GLY A 40 -7.74 -15.18 -2.53
CA GLY A 40 -7.99 -16.31 -1.64
C GLY A 40 -9.35 -16.27 -0.95
N ILE A 41 -9.93 -15.09 -0.72
CA ILE A 41 -11.21 -14.96 -0.01
C ILE A 41 -12.30 -14.41 -0.92
N PHE A 42 -12.08 -13.27 -1.57
CA PHE A 42 -13.13 -12.61 -2.35
C PHE A 42 -13.42 -13.33 -3.68
N MET A 43 -12.40 -13.76 -4.41
CA MET A 43 -12.58 -14.44 -5.70
C MET A 43 -13.36 -15.76 -5.59
N PRO A 44 -13.11 -16.66 -4.62
CA PRO A 44 -13.94 -17.85 -4.42
C PRO A 44 -15.40 -17.53 -4.06
N LEU A 45 -15.65 -16.45 -3.30
CA LEU A 45 -17.02 -16.01 -2.99
C LEU A 45 -17.76 -15.53 -4.23
N ILE A 46 -17.08 -14.80 -5.12
CA ILE A 46 -17.63 -14.37 -6.41
C ILE A 46 -17.84 -15.58 -7.31
N ALA A 47 -16.88 -16.51 -7.36
CA ALA A 47 -16.97 -17.73 -8.15
C ALA A 47 -18.23 -18.53 -7.81
N ARG A 48 -18.59 -18.57 -6.52
CA ARG A 48 -19.82 -19.21 -6.03
C ARG A 48 -21.10 -18.52 -6.50
N ILE A 49 -21.09 -17.19 -6.69
CA ILE A 49 -22.27 -16.41 -7.10
C ILE A 49 -22.38 -16.33 -8.63
N ALA A 50 -21.27 -16.04 -9.31
CA ALA A 50 -21.18 -15.85 -10.75
C ALA A 50 -21.00 -17.17 -11.54
N GLY A 51 -20.74 -18.29 -10.85
CA GLY A 51 -20.54 -19.62 -11.45
C GLY A 51 -19.19 -19.79 -12.18
N LYS A 52 -18.39 -18.72 -12.33
CA LYS A 52 -17.06 -18.77 -12.92
C LYS A 52 -16.04 -18.10 -11.99
N PRO A 53 -14.84 -18.68 -11.81
CA PRO A 53 -13.80 -18.10 -10.96
C PRO A 53 -13.20 -16.81 -11.52
N ASN A 54 -13.25 -16.61 -12.83
CA ASN A 54 -12.83 -15.37 -13.48
C ASN A 54 -13.59 -15.19 -14.82
N PHE A 55 -13.43 -14.02 -15.42
CA PHE A 55 -14.08 -13.65 -16.68
C PHE A 55 -13.17 -13.82 -17.89
N HIS A 56 -11.96 -14.38 -17.73
CA HIS A 56 -10.95 -14.51 -18.78
C HIS A 56 -11.44 -15.24 -20.03
N SER A 57 -12.40 -16.17 -19.89
CA SER A 57 -12.98 -16.92 -21.00
C SER A 57 -13.84 -16.08 -21.95
N LEU A 58 -14.14 -14.82 -21.60
CA LEU A 58 -14.93 -13.95 -22.45
C LEU A 58 -14.05 -13.35 -23.55
N THR A 59 -14.23 -13.86 -24.75
CA THR A 59 -13.54 -13.42 -25.96
C THR A 59 -14.56 -13.12 -27.06
N ILE A 60 -14.24 -12.12 -27.89
CA ILE A 60 -14.93 -11.87 -29.15
C ILE A 60 -13.91 -12.14 -30.25
N ASP A 61 -14.26 -13.02 -31.18
CA ASP A 61 -13.49 -13.24 -32.40
C ASP A 61 -13.94 -12.20 -33.43
N LEU A 62 -13.01 -11.41 -33.95
CA LEU A 62 -13.26 -10.40 -34.98
C LEU A 62 -12.95 -10.94 -36.38
N GLY A 63 -12.57 -12.21 -36.48
CA GLY A 63 -12.10 -12.85 -37.71
C GLY A 63 -10.66 -12.46 -38.06
N LYS A 64 -10.09 -13.16 -39.03
CA LYS A 64 -8.70 -12.96 -39.53
C LYS A 64 -7.62 -13.12 -38.45
N GLY A 65 -7.88 -13.93 -37.42
CA GLY A 65 -6.93 -14.19 -36.34
C GLY A 65 -6.88 -13.12 -35.25
N ALA A 66 -7.76 -12.11 -35.28
CA ALA A 66 -7.85 -11.09 -34.25
C ALA A 66 -8.93 -11.47 -33.21
N VAL A 67 -8.49 -11.75 -31.98
CA VAL A 67 -9.38 -12.06 -30.86
C VAL A 67 -9.28 -10.96 -29.80
N ILE A 68 -10.41 -10.33 -29.46
CA ILE A 68 -10.50 -9.40 -28.33
C ILE A 68 -10.83 -10.20 -27.06
N THR A 69 -9.89 -10.26 -26.14
CA THR A 69 -10.04 -10.91 -24.83
C THR A 69 -10.50 -9.90 -23.77
N TYR A 70 -11.68 -9.30 -23.94
CA TYR A 70 -12.21 -8.30 -22.99
C TYR A 70 -12.46 -8.89 -21.58
N GLY A 71 -12.58 -10.21 -21.49
CA GLY A 71 -12.70 -10.94 -20.23
C GLY A 71 -11.52 -10.75 -19.26
N SER A 72 -10.29 -10.61 -19.76
CA SER A 72 -9.13 -10.35 -18.91
C SER A 72 -9.19 -8.94 -18.32
N LEU A 73 -9.54 -7.95 -19.15
CA LEU A 73 -9.73 -6.57 -18.71
C LEU A 73 -10.83 -6.47 -17.64
N LEU A 74 -11.96 -7.13 -17.85
CA LEU A 74 -13.04 -7.17 -16.86
C LEU A 74 -12.59 -7.83 -15.55
N THR A 75 -11.82 -8.91 -15.62
CA THR A 75 -11.28 -9.58 -14.44
C THR A 75 -10.37 -8.63 -13.65
N VAL A 76 -9.44 -7.94 -14.31
CA VAL A 76 -8.52 -6.99 -13.66
C VAL A 76 -9.24 -5.80 -13.04
N ILE A 77 -10.28 -5.28 -13.69
CA ILE A 77 -11.11 -4.19 -13.13
C ILE A 77 -11.78 -4.65 -11.84
N ILE A 78 -12.36 -5.86 -11.85
CA ILE A 78 -13.02 -6.43 -10.68
C ILE A 78 -12.00 -6.65 -9.55
N GLU A 79 -10.86 -7.26 -9.83
CA GLU A 79 -9.76 -7.44 -8.88
C GLU A 79 -9.32 -6.09 -8.28
N PHE A 80 -9.13 -5.06 -9.10
CA PHE A 80 -8.78 -3.71 -8.65
C PHE A 80 -9.82 -3.13 -7.68
N LEU A 81 -11.12 -3.29 -7.96
CA LEU A 81 -12.18 -2.85 -7.06
C LEU A 81 -12.10 -3.58 -5.71
N PHE A 82 -11.80 -4.88 -5.69
CA PHE A 82 -11.62 -5.62 -4.44
C PHE A 82 -10.38 -5.20 -3.67
N VAL A 83 -9.26 -4.96 -4.34
CA VAL A 83 -8.05 -4.39 -3.71
C VAL A 83 -8.38 -3.04 -3.06
N ALA A 84 -9.13 -2.18 -3.75
CA ALA A 84 -9.55 -0.88 -3.22
C ALA A 84 -10.45 -1.03 -1.97
N VAL A 85 -11.43 -1.95 -1.99
CA VAL A 85 -12.29 -2.25 -0.85
C VAL A 85 -11.49 -2.85 0.32
N ALA A 86 -10.58 -3.78 0.04
CA ALA A 86 -9.72 -4.38 1.06
C ALA A 86 -8.84 -3.33 1.74
N LEU A 87 -8.20 -2.46 0.95
CA LEU A 87 -7.40 -1.34 1.48
C LEU A 87 -8.26 -0.37 2.30
N PHE A 88 -9.49 -0.08 1.85
CA PHE A 88 -10.43 0.74 2.60
C PHE A 88 -10.79 0.14 3.96
N ILE A 89 -11.04 -1.18 4.03
CA ILE A 89 -11.32 -1.88 5.29
C ILE A 89 -10.11 -1.79 6.22
N VAL A 90 -8.89 -2.04 5.71
CA VAL A 90 -7.66 -1.93 6.51
C VAL A 90 -7.49 -0.53 7.08
N ILE A 91 -7.64 0.52 6.26
CA ILE A 91 -7.54 1.91 6.71
C ILE A 91 -8.63 2.22 7.74
N LYS A 92 -9.85 1.71 7.55
CA LYS A 92 -10.98 1.91 8.47
C LYS A 92 -10.73 1.24 9.83
N VAL A 93 -10.22 0.01 9.83
CA VAL A 93 -9.82 -0.71 11.05
C VAL A 93 -8.70 0.02 11.75
N TYR A 94 -7.65 0.41 11.02
CA TYR A 94 -6.54 1.18 11.55
C TYR A 94 -7.01 2.50 12.20
N LYS A 95 -7.88 3.26 11.53
CA LYS A 95 -8.49 4.47 12.08
C LYS A 95 -9.37 4.21 13.31
N LYS A 96 -10.03 3.06 13.39
CA LYS A 96 -10.83 2.66 14.55
C LYS A 96 -9.94 2.35 15.75
N THR A 97 -8.86 1.60 15.55
CA THR A 97 -7.90 1.24 16.61
C THR A 97 -7.09 2.46 17.09
N GLN A 98 -6.80 3.42 16.21
CA GLN A 98 -6.18 4.70 16.57
C GLN A 98 -7.10 5.65 17.37
N LYS A 99 -8.41 5.37 17.49
CA LYS A 99 -9.30 6.14 18.36
C LYS A 99 -9.27 5.68 19.83
N GLU A 100 -8.67 4.53 20.13
CA GLU A 100 -8.63 3.96 21.51
C GLU A 100 -7.25 3.99 22.16
N LYS A 101 -6.19 4.28 21.42
CA LYS A 101 -4.97 4.88 21.99
C LYS A 101 -5.09 6.38 21.74
N PRO A 102 -5.00 7.27 22.75
CA PRO A 102 -4.47 8.58 22.46
C PRO A 102 -3.21 8.28 21.66
N ALA A 103 -3.15 8.78 20.44
CA ALA A 103 -1.94 8.70 19.64
C ALA A 103 -0.81 8.93 20.64
N GLU A 104 0.17 8.04 20.65
CA GLU A 104 1.49 8.47 21.07
C GLU A 104 1.80 9.57 20.08
N ALA A 105 1.32 10.78 20.41
CA ALA A 105 1.47 11.98 19.65
C ALA A 105 2.96 11.97 19.42
N ALA A 106 3.37 11.92 18.15
CA ALA A 106 4.75 11.99 17.77
C ALA A 106 5.39 12.97 18.74
N LYS A 107 6.25 12.45 19.65
CA LYS A 107 6.80 13.28 20.73
C LYS A 107 7.22 14.57 20.06
N PRO A 108 6.79 15.74 20.57
CA PRO A 108 7.03 16.99 19.90
C PRO A 108 8.48 16.99 19.47
N THR A 109 8.72 17.20 18.17
CA THR A 109 10.08 17.20 17.65
C THR A 109 10.88 18.19 18.49
N LYS A 110 12.19 17.99 18.67
CA LYS A 110 13.01 18.94 19.45
C LYS A 110 12.76 20.39 19.05
N ASP A 111 12.50 20.64 17.77
CA ASP A 111 12.12 21.96 17.26
C ASP A 111 10.75 22.44 17.77
N GLN A 112 9.75 21.57 17.88
CA GLN A 112 8.44 21.90 18.46
C GLN A 112 8.54 22.16 19.96
N GLU A 113 9.39 21.42 20.69
CA GLU A 113 9.70 21.68 22.10
C GLU A 113 10.38 23.04 22.25
N LEU A 114 11.44 23.30 21.46
CA LEU A 114 12.15 24.58 21.45
C LEU A 114 11.24 25.76 21.05
N LEU A 115 10.37 25.59 20.07
CA LEU A 115 9.42 26.63 19.67
C LEU A 115 8.37 26.91 20.76
N THR A 116 8.00 25.89 21.53
CA THR A 116 7.12 26.05 22.69
C THR A 116 7.83 26.83 23.80
N GLU A 117 9.09 26.48 24.09
CA GLU A 117 9.94 27.20 25.05
C GLU A 117 10.17 28.66 24.61
N ILE A 118 10.49 28.92 23.34
CA ILE A 118 10.68 30.27 22.79
C ILE A 118 9.38 31.09 22.90
N ARG A 119 8.21 30.50 22.58
CA ARG A 119 6.91 31.17 22.71
C ARG A 119 6.65 31.58 24.16
N ASP A 120 6.96 30.70 25.10
CA ASP A 120 6.70 30.94 26.52
C ASP A 120 7.69 31.96 27.11
N LEU A 121 8.93 32.01 26.60
CA LEU A 121 9.91 33.07 26.90
C LEU A 121 9.51 34.44 26.35
N LEU A 122 8.87 34.51 25.17
CA LEU A 122 8.39 35.75 24.56
C LEU A 122 7.10 36.31 25.19
N LYS A 123 6.35 35.48 25.92
CA LYS A 123 5.14 35.91 26.65
C LYS A 123 5.44 36.58 28.00
N LYS A 124 6.69 36.51 28.48
CA LYS A 124 7.18 37.26 29.64
C LYS A 124 7.75 38.59 29.19
#